data_AF-A0A8S2FXN0-F1
#
_entry.id   AF-A0A8S2FXN0-F1
#
_cell.length_a   1.000
_cell.length_b   1.000
_cell.length_c   1.000
_cell.angle_alpha   90.00
_cell.angle_beta   90.00
_cell.angle_gamma   90.00
#
_symmetry.space_group_name_H-M   'P 1'
#
loop_
_entity.id
_entity.type
_entity.pdbx_description
1 polymer ?
#
loop_
_entity_poly.entity_id
_entity_poly.type
_entity_poly.pdbx_seq_one_letter_code
_entity_poly.pdbx_strand_id
1 'polypeptide(L)'
;DLKTVIVEEEDEDIVKIKVPYVRNLINDDHFDLTDKKKLLGKTMAYMARYADTSGIASLKVIGLALYQKFDRAHDVLEEILNNPKLQLDESALQVLEKEIDSYEYNEVEDILRLPQSPYRPLELIPEAAGEKIKKFLIPKLQSANQIVNLDLKNYVETYLKEQSLEADKTDVLKHERQIFIWTNERQEQLNDQIYRFLIEKQKQNLFERIALLEERDELLNFFDNESQIVMASVEKDFENEQFENIKAPKEHEYFESARLHYHWDKHEPKRSLHPNKKVRDEEMSDNRNWPSYPYYAENWKYDLTDYVPLAEKHKRRHKALPPTGKPPYYKQYFF
;
A
#
# COMPACT_ATOMS: atom_id res chain seq x y z
N ASP A 1 -31.43 40.95 27.11
CA ASP A 1 -31.70 40.63 25.70
C ASP A 1 -30.56 39.88 25.06
N LEU A 2 -30.74 38.56 24.97
CA LEU A 2 -29.95 37.66 24.15
C LEU A 2 -30.23 37.97 22.67
N LYS A 3 -29.17 38.18 21.88
CA LYS A 3 -29.20 37.95 20.43
C LYS A 3 -27.94 37.19 20.03
N THR A 4 -28.15 35.88 19.92
CA THR A 4 -27.58 34.96 18.93
C THR A 4 -26.44 35.51 18.07
N VAL A 5 -25.22 35.04 18.35
CA VAL A 5 -24.14 35.01 17.36
C VAL A 5 -24.13 33.60 16.79
N ILE A 6 -24.50 33.53 15.52
CA ILE A 6 -24.44 32.34 14.68
C ILE A 6 -22.94 31.99 14.56
N VAL A 7 -22.56 30.81 15.04
CA VAL A 7 -21.22 30.26 14.79
C VAL A 7 -21.29 29.66 13.39
N GLU A 8 -20.82 30.43 12.41
CA GLU A 8 -20.53 29.91 11.08
C GLU A 8 -19.24 29.07 11.19
N GLU A 9 -19.31 27.83 10.73
CA GLU A 9 -18.19 26.89 10.69
C GLU A 9 -17.08 27.49 9.80
N GLU A 10 -15.97 27.91 10.41
CA GLU A 10 -14.80 28.41 9.68
C GLU A 10 -14.20 27.27 8.85
N ASP A 11 -14.34 27.37 7.53
CA ASP A 11 -13.65 26.53 6.56
C ASP A 11 -12.14 26.50 6.89
N GLU A 12 -11.62 25.33 7.28
CA GLU A 12 -10.19 25.14 7.53
C GLU A 12 -9.40 25.43 6.23
N ASP A 13 -8.86 26.64 6.12
CA ASP A 13 -8.08 27.09 4.99
C ASP A 13 -6.89 26.15 4.73
N ILE A 14 -6.95 25.37 3.65
CA ILE A 14 -5.89 24.45 3.24
C ILE A 14 -4.64 25.26 2.85
N VAL A 15 -3.70 25.39 3.78
CA VAL A 15 -2.41 26.07 3.57
C VAL A 15 -1.52 25.22 2.64
N LYS A 16 -1.46 25.59 1.36
CA LYS A 16 -0.54 24.96 0.40
C LYS A 16 0.86 25.56 0.52
N ILE A 17 1.78 24.83 1.13
CA ILE A 17 3.19 25.21 1.22
C ILE A 17 3.90 24.84 -0.08
N LYS A 18 4.50 25.82 -0.77
CA LYS A 18 5.37 25.56 -1.92
C LYS A 18 6.71 25.02 -1.43
N VAL A 19 6.94 23.73 -1.65
CA VAL A 19 8.26 23.13 -1.45
C VAL A 19 9.17 23.55 -2.60
N PRO A 20 10.35 24.17 -2.34
CA PRO A 20 11.30 24.51 -3.38
C PRO A 20 11.79 23.23 -4.08
N TYR A 21 11.88 23.27 -5.40
CA TYR A 21 12.38 22.15 -6.20
C TYR A 21 13.85 21.88 -5.83
N VAL A 22 14.12 20.69 -5.30
CA VAL A 22 15.49 20.19 -5.15
C VAL A 22 16.01 19.93 -6.56
N ARG A 23 16.95 20.75 -7.03
CA ARG A 23 17.69 20.44 -8.26
C ARG A 23 18.61 19.27 -7.93
N ASN A 24 18.42 18.15 -8.62
CA ASN A 24 19.32 17.01 -8.48
C ASN A 24 20.67 17.43 -9.06
N LEU A 25 21.67 17.61 -8.18
CA LEU A 25 23.03 18.03 -8.58
C LEU A 25 23.83 16.88 -9.19
N ILE A 26 23.39 15.65 -8.95
CA ILE A 26 24.04 14.43 -9.37
C ILE A 26 23.07 13.71 -10.31
N ASN A 27 23.53 13.45 -11.53
CA ASN A 27 22.79 12.66 -12.50
C ASN A 27 23.07 11.17 -12.21
N ASP A 28 22.14 10.50 -11.54
CA ASP A 28 22.21 9.07 -11.23
C ASP A 28 21.63 8.19 -12.35
N ASP A 29 21.35 8.81 -13.50
CA ASP A 29 20.69 8.24 -14.66
C ASP A 29 19.30 7.61 -14.33
N HIS A 30 18.68 7.91 -13.18
CA HIS A 30 17.40 7.30 -12.80
C HIS A 30 16.21 8.02 -13.45
N PHE A 31 16.22 9.36 -13.43
CA PHE A 31 15.16 10.22 -13.98
C PHE A 31 15.63 11.21 -15.05
N ASP A 32 16.95 11.36 -15.22
CA ASP A 32 17.54 12.42 -16.06
C ASP A 32 17.85 11.95 -17.50
N LEU A 33 17.56 10.68 -17.82
CA LEU A 33 17.72 10.11 -19.16
C LEU A 33 16.58 10.55 -20.08
N THR A 34 16.87 11.48 -20.99
CA THR A 34 15.93 11.96 -22.01
C THR A 34 16.17 11.34 -23.38
N ASP A 35 17.40 10.89 -23.66
CA ASP A 35 17.74 10.26 -24.93
C ASP A 35 17.11 8.86 -25.05
N LYS A 36 16.27 8.70 -26.07
CA LYS A 36 15.58 7.44 -26.40
C LYS A 36 16.57 6.29 -26.59
N LYS A 37 17.74 6.56 -27.16
CA LYS A 37 18.76 5.54 -27.41
C LYS A 37 19.34 5.00 -26.10
N LYS A 38 19.69 5.90 -25.18
CA LYS A 38 20.19 5.55 -23.84
C LYS A 38 19.12 4.86 -23.00
N LEU A 39 17.86 5.29 -23.11
CA LEU A 39 16.73 4.62 -22.46
C LEU A 39 16.54 3.18 -22.94
N LEU A 40 16.62 2.96 -24.26
CA LEU A 40 16.59 1.63 -24.85
C LEU A 40 17.78 0.79 -24.34
N GLY A 41 18.99 1.34 -24.36
CA GLY A 41 20.19 0.67 -23.87
C GLY A 41 20.09 0.26 -22.41
N LYS A 42 19.65 1.18 -21.53
CA LYS A 42 19.42 0.92 -20.10
C LYS A 42 18.41 -0.22 -19.91
N THR A 43 17.31 -0.18 -20.66
CA THR A 43 16.27 -1.21 -20.59
C THR A 43 16.81 -2.57 -21.04
N MET A 44 17.52 -2.64 -22.16
CA MET A 44 18.12 -3.87 -22.66
C MET A 44 19.15 -4.44 -21.69
N ALA A 45 20.06 -3.61 -21.18
CA ALA A 45 21.06 -4.03 -20.19
C ALA A 45 20.43 -4.54 -18.90
N TYR A 46 19.31 -3.95 -18.48
CA TYR A 46 18.55 -4.40 -17.31
C TYR A 46 17.86 -5.75 -17.55
N MET A 47 17.22 -5.93 -18.71
CA MET A 47 16.58 -7.20 -19.08
C MET A 47 17.61 -8.33 -19.21
N ALA A 48 18.82 -7.99 -19.67
CA ALA A 48 19.94 -8.92 -19.80
C ALA A 48 20.86 -8.95 -18.55
N ARG A 49 20.36 -8.57 -17.36
CA ARG A 49 21.18 -8.50 -16.13
C ARG A 49 21.88 -9.84 -15.81
N TYR A 50 21.18 -10.94 -16.05
CA TYR A 50 21.65 -12.31 -15.88
C TYR A 50 22.13 -12.86 -17.22
N ALA A 51 23.42 -12.68 -17.50
CA ALA A 51 24.05 -13.09 -18.75
C ALA A 51 24.42 -14.58 -18.68
N ASP A 52 23.41 -15.44 -18.66
CA ASP A 52 23.62 -16.88 -18.43
C ASP A 52 23.89 -17.62 -19.75
N THR A 53 23.63 -16.96 -20.89
CA THR A 53 23.81 -17.51 -22.23
C THR A 53 24.47 -16.50 -23.17
N SER A 54 25.14 -17.00 -24.22
CA SER A 54 25.87 -16.19 -25.22
C SER A 54 25.00 -15.11 -25.87
N GLY A 55 23.75 -15.42 -26.21
CA GLY A 55 22.84 -14.44 -26.80
C GLY A 55 22.43 -13.33 -25.82
N ILE A 56 22.18 -13.68 -24.55
CA ILE A 56 21.85 -12.68 -23.52
C ILE A 56 23.08 -11.82 -23.18
N ALA A 57 24.27 -12.44 -23.10
CA ALA A 57 25.52 -11.70 -22.91
C ALA A 57 25.76 -10.67 -24.03
N SER A 58 25.49 -11.07 -25.27
CA SER A 58 25.57 -10.19 -26.44
C SER A 58 24.55 -9.04 -26.39
N LEU A 59 23.30 -9.32 -25.99
CA LEU A 59 22.28 -8.28 -25.75
C LEU A 59 22.69 -7.32 -24.62
N LYS A 60 23.33 -7.83 -23.55
CA LYS A 60 23.84 -7.01 -22.45
C LYS A 60 24.90 -6.04 -22.95
N VAL A 61 25.84 -6.51 -23.76
CA VAL A 61 26.88 -5.68 -24.38
C VAL A 61 26.27 -4.60 -25.29
N ILE A 62 25.30 -4.96 -26.15
CA ILE A 62 24.56 -4.00 -26.98
C ILE A 62 23.87 -2.94 -26.11
N GLY A 63 23.16 -3.38 -25.07
CA GLY A 63 22.47 -2.48 -24.16
C GLY A 63 23.41 -1.50 -23.47
N LEU A 64 24.56 -1.99 -22.99
CA LEU A 64 25.58 -1.16 -22.34
C LEU A 64 26.27 -0.20 -23.32
N ALA A 65 26.47 -0.60 -24.57
CA ALA A 65 26.99 0.25 -25.63
C ALA A 65 26.05 1.41 -25.94
N LEU A 66 24.76 1.13 -26.18
CA LEU A 66 23.73 2.14 -26.41
C LEU A 66 23.51 3.06 -25.21
N TYR A 67 23.73 2.52 -24.01
CA TYR A 67 23.67 3.26 -22.74
C TYR A 67 24.95 4.05 -22.43
N GLN A 68 26.01 3.90 -23.24
CA GLN A 68 27.31 4.54 -23.04
C GLN A 68 27.95 4.23 -21.68
N LYS A 69 27.70 3.03 -21.14
CA LYS A 69 28.34 2.54 -19.91
C LYS A 69 29.46 1.56 -20.26
N PHE A 70 30.50 2.10 -20.89
CA PHE A 70 31.62 1.31 -21.41
C PHE A 70 32.41 0.60 -20.31
N ASP A 71 32.49 1.14 -19.10
CA ASP A 71 33.16 0.45 -17.97
C ASP A 71 32.46 -0.86 -17.64
N ARG A 72 31.13 -0.84 -17.60
CA ARG A 72 30.35 -2.06 -17.36
C ARG A 72 30.40 -3.01 -18.55
N ALA A 73 30.50 -2.48 -19.77
CA ALA A 73 30.69 -3.31 -20.95
C ALA A 73 32.05 -4.02 -20.88
N HIS A 74 33.10 -3.33 -20.42
CA HIS A 74 34.41 -3.92 -20.17
C HIS A 74 34.32 -5.09 -19.18
N ASP A 75 33.66 -4.92 -18.04
CA ASP A 75 33.48 -5.99 -17.04
C ASP A 75 32.78 -7.22 -17.62
N VAL A 76 31.73 -7.01 -18.43
CA VAL A 76 31.01 -8.11 -19.10
C VAL A 76 31.89 -8.83 -20.13
N LEU A 77 32.71 -8.10 -20.88
CA LEU A 77 33.64 -8.70 -21.83
C LEU A 77 34.77 -9.48 -21.14
N GLU A 78 35.23 -9.02 -19.97
CA GLU A 78 36.15 -9.80 -19.13
C GLU A 78 35.49 -11.07 -18.59
N GLU A 79 34.23 -11.01 -18.18
CA GLU A 79 33.46 -12.19 -17.77
C GLU A 79 33.35 -13.22 -18.90
N ILE A 80 33.08 -12.77 -20.13
CA ILE A 80 33.03 -13.63 -21.32
C ILE A 80 34.41 -14.26 -21.59
N LEU A 81 35.49 -13.47 -21.52
CA LEU A 81 36.86 -13.99 -21.69
C LEU A 81 37.22 -15.07 -20.68
N ASN A 82 36.80 -14.89 -19.43
CA ASN A 82 37.08 -15.84 -18.35
C ASN A 82 36.16 -17.08 -18.39
N ASN A 83 35.04 -17.02 -19.11
CA ASN A 83 34.07 -18.10 -19.20
C ASN A 83 34.00 -18.68 -20.62
N PRO A 84 34.61 -19.86 -20.88
CA PRO A 84 34.67 -20.44 -22.22
C PRO A 84 33.30 -20.88 -22.77
N LYS A 85 32.25 -20.93 -21.93
CA LYS A 85 30.88 -21.26 -22.36
C LYS A 85 30.17 -20.08 -23.00
N LEU A 86 30.59 -18.85 -22.67
CA LEU A 86 30.00 -17.64 -23.21
C LEU A 86 30.73 -17.24 -24.48
N GLN A 87 29.94 -16.82 -25.45
CA GLN A 87 30.40 -16.31 -26.73
C GLN A 87 29.71 -14.99 -27.00
N LEU A 88 30.37 -14.11 -27.73
CA LEU A 88 29.85 -12.82 -28.14
C LEU A 88 29.42 -12.89 -29.59
N ASP A 89 28.25 -12.33 -29.89
CA ASP A 89 27.80 -12.18 -31.25
C ASP A 89 28.57 -11.08 -32.00
N GLU A 90 28.84 -11.31 -33.28
CA GLU A 90 29.55 -10.36 -34.15
C GLU A 90 28.81 -9.02 -34.26
N SER A 91 27.48 -9.02 -34.35
CA SER A 91 26.72 -7.77 -34.48
C SER A 91 26.76 -6.94 -33.19
N ALA A 92 26.86 -7.59 -32.02
CA ALA A 92 27.04 -6.91 -30.75
C ALA A 92 28.36 -6.15 -30.70
N LEU A 93 29.42 -6.74 -31.25
CA LEU A 93 30.74 -6.12 -31.34
C LEU A 93 30.73 -4.91 -32.28
N GLN A 94 30.09 -5.04 -33.45
CA GLN A 94 29.95 -3.94 -34.41
C GLN A 94 29.20 -2.74 -33.82
N VAL A 95 28.12 -2.99 -33.07
CA VAL A 95 27.39 -1.92 -32.37
C VAL A 95 28.28 -1.29 -31.32
N LEU A 96 28.99 -2.07 -30.52
CA LEU A 96 29.89 -1.56 -29.48
C LEU A 96 30.99 -0.66 -30.07
N GLU A 97 31.66 -1.11 -31.13
CA GLU A 97 32.72 -0.33 -31.78
C GLU A 97 32.20 1.01 -32.31
N LYS A 98 31.04 0.96 -32.99
CA LYS A 98 30.37 2.16 -33.51
C LYS A 98 29.99 3.14 -32.41
N GLU A 99 29.44 2.66 -31.30
CA GLU A 99 29.06 3.52 -30.18
C GLU A 99 30.28 4.15 -29.51
N ILE A 100 31.39 3.41 -29.37
CA ILE A 100 32.66 3.94 -28.86
C ILE A 100 33.21 5.02 -29.81
N ASP A 101 33.17 4.81 -31.13
CA ASP A 101 33.65 5.81 -32.11
C ASP A 101 32.77 7.06 -32.16
N SER A 102 31.46 6.91 -31.94
CA SER A 102 30.53 8.03 -31.93
C SER A 102 30.48 8.80 -30.59
N TYR A 103 31.24 8.36 -29.59
CA TYR A 103 31.21 8.97 -28.28
C TYR A 103 31.95 10.31 -28.27
N GLU A 104 31.21 11.39 -28.04
CA GLU A 104 31.78 12.71 -27.80
C GLU A 104 31.96 12.91 -26.30
N TYR A 105 33.21 13.08 -25.87
CA TYR A 105 33.53 13.32 -24.46
C TYR A 105 32.97 14.66 -23.99
N ASN A 106 32.18 14.63 -22.92
CA ASN A 106 31.62 15.81 -22.29
C ASN A 106 32.11 15.89 -20.84
N GLU A 107 33.21 16.62 -20.60
CA GLU A 107 33.85 16.77 -19.29
C GLU A 107 32.85 17.03 -18.16
N VAL A 108 31.91 17.96 -18.37
CA VAL A 108 30.99 18.38 -17.31
C VAL A 108 29.96 17.29 -16.97
N GLU A 109 29.36 16.64 -17.97
CA GLU A 109 28.39 15.57 -17.70
C GLU A 109 29.06 14.32 -17.12
N ASP A 110 30.24 13.97 -17.63
CA ASP A 110 30.91 12.72 -17.24
C ASP A 110 31.56 12.85 -15.86
N ILE A 111 32.08 14.03 -15.49
CA ILE A 111 32.56 14.29 -14.13
C ILE A 111 31.40 14.31 -13.13
N LEU A 112 30.23 14.87 -13.48
CA LEU A 112 29.05 14.90 -12.62
C LEU A 112 28.36 13.53 -12.47
N ARG A 113 28.59 12.60 -13.40
CA ARG A 113 28.12 11.20 -13.33
C ARG A 113 28.98 10.32 -12.42
N LEU A 114 30.23 10.72 -12.13
CA LEU A 114 31.08 9.95 -11.24
C LEU A 114 30.45 9.93 -9.83
N PRO A 115 30.21 8.75 -9.25
CA PRO A 115 29.64 8.67 -7.92
C PRO A 115 30.67 9.20 -6.92
N GLN A 116 30.37 10.32 -6.25
CA GLN A 116 31.11 10.75 -5.06
C GLN A 116 30.76 9.91 -3.82
N SER A 117 30.02 8.81 -3.99
CA SER A 117 29.67 7.91 -2.91
C SER A 117 30.90 7.10 -2.48
N PRO A 118 31.26 7.07 -1.19
CA PRO A 118 32.37 6.26 -0.67
C PRO A 118 32.14 4.74 -0.83
N TYR A 119 30.97 4.31 -1.30
CA TYR A 119 30.57 2.91 -1.43
C TYR A 119 30.61 2.36 -2.87
N ARG A 120 30.96 3.18 -3.87
CA ARG A 120 31.11 2.70 -5.25
C ARG A 120 32.57 2.85 -5.72
N PRO A 121 33.20 1.79 -6.26
CA PRO A 121 34.47 1.94 -6.97
C PRO A 121 34.33 3.01 -8.05
N LEU A 122 35.34 3.85 -8.26
CA LEU A 122 35.35 4.83 -9.34
C LEU A 122 35.04 4.10 -10.66
N GLU A 123 33.89 4.39 -11.26
CA GLU A 123 33.63 4.03 -12.66
C GLU A 123 34.74 4.71 -13.48
N LEU A 124 35.36 3.98 -14.42
CA LEU A 124 36.38 4.56 -15.29
C LEU A 124 35.75 5.69 -16.11
N ILE A 125 36.57 6.60 -16.63
CA ILE A 125 36.07 7.57 -17.60
C ILE A 125 35.62 6.77 -18.83
N PRO A 126 34.38 6.97 -19.36
CA PRO A 126 33.82 6.16 -20.45
C PRO A 126 34.76 6.06 -21.67
N GLU A 127 35.45 7.15 -22.00
CA GLU A 127 36.43 7.20 -23.08
C GLU A 127 37.63 6.27 -22.83
N ALA A 128 38.19 6.29 -21.62
CA ALA A 128 39.31 5.42 -21.24
C ALA A 128 38.92 3.93 -21.23
N ALA A 129 37.69 3.60 -20.85
CA ALA A 129 37.18 2.23 -20.96
C ALA A 129 36.94 1.81 -22.41
N GLY A 130 36.38 2.70 -23.25
CA GLY A 130 36.21 2.46 -24.68
C GLY A 130 37.54 2.15 -25.39
N GLU A 131 38.60 2.91 -25.09
CA GLU A 131 39.94 2.64 -25.61
C GLU A 131 40.51 1.28 -25.15
N LYS A 132 40.35 0.95 -23.86
CA LYS A 132 40.81 -0.33 -23.32
C LYS A 132 40.12 -1.51 -23.99
N ILE A 133 38.82 -1.40 -24.23
CA ILE A 133 38.04 -2.42 -24.94
C ILE A 133 38.62 -2.64 -26.34
N LYS A 134 38.81 -1.57 -27.11
CA LYS A 134 39.32 -1.65 -28.49
C LYS A 134 40.75 -2.19 -28.55
N LYS A 135 41.65 -1.69 -27.71
CA LYS A 135 43.08 -2.01 -27.76
C LYS A 135 43.40 -3.40 -27.18
N PHE A 136 42.66 -3.87 -26.17
CA PHE A 136 43.01 -5.08 -25.43
C PHE A 136 41.96 -6.19 -25.46
N LEU A 137 40.68 -5.89 -25.24
CA LEU A 137 39.66 -6.94 -25.06
C LEU A 137 39.20 -7.53 -26.40
N ILE A 138 38.93 -6.70 -27.40
CA ILE A 138 38.50 -7.18 -28.73
C ILE A 138 39.54 -8.12 -29.37
N PRO A 139 40.85 -7.78 -29.41
CA PRO A 139 41.87 -8.69 -29.94
C PRO A 139 41.98 -9.98 -29.13
N LYS A 140 41.81 -9.92 -27.80
CA LYS A 140 41.83 -11.11 -26.94
C LYS A 140 40.65 -12.03 -27.24
N LEU A 141 39.44 -11.49 -27.41
CA LEU A 141 38.24 -12.26 -27.76
C LEU A 141 38.37 -12.92 -29.15
N GLN A 142 38.96 -12.20 -30.11
CA GLN A 142 39.31 -12.75 -31.42
C GLN A 142 40.32 -13.90 -31.30
N SER A 143 41.39 -13.72 -30.52
CA SER A 143 42.40 -14.77 -30.31
C SER A 143 41.86 -16.01 -29.59
N ALA A 144 40.83 -15.82 -28.75
CA ALA A 144 40.15 -16.88 -28.03
C ALA A 144 39.05 -17.58 -28.84
N ASN A 145 38.79 -17.16 -30.09
CA ASN A 145 37.69 -17.65 -30.93
C ASN A 145 36.31 -17.62 -30.25
N GLN A 146 36.06 -16.60 -29.41
CA GLN A 146 34.78 -16.44 -28.69
C GLN A 146 33.78 -15.55 -29.41
N ILE A 147 34.09 -15.10 -30.63
CA ILE A 147 33.19 -14.32 -31.48
C ILE A 147 32.51 -15.28 -32.45
N VAL A 148 31.18 -15.26 -32.44
CA VAL A 148 30.34 -16.14 -33.26
C VAL A 148 29.32 -15.29 -34.00
N ASN A 149 28.91 -15.73 -35.18
CA ASN A 149 27.79 -15.14 -35.90
C ASN A 149 26.51 -15.86 -35.46
N LEU A 150 25.82 -15.30 -34.46
CA LEU A 150 24.50 -15.72 -34.03
C LEU A 150 23.47 -14.78 -34.65
N ASP A 151 22.43 -15.36 -35.24
CA ASP A 151 21.22 -14.59 -35.50
C ASP A 151 20.52 -14.31 -34.16
N LEU A 152 20.93 -13.22 -33.51
CA LEU A 152 20.48 -12.79 -32.19
C LEU A 152 18.96 -12.74 -32.09
N LYS A 153 18.28 -12.27 -33.13
CA LYS A 153 16.83 -12.16 -33.13
C LYS A 153 16.20 -13.54 -33.00
N ASN A 154 16.58 -14.45 -33.88
CA ASN A 154 16.03 -15.81 -33.87
C ASN A 154 16.42 -16.56 -32.59
N TYR A 155 17.66 -16.41 -32.12
CA TYR A 155 18.12 -17.01 -30.87
C TYR A 155 17.28 -16.58 -29.66
N VAL A 156 17.04 -15.27 -29.54
CA VAL A 156 16.26 -14.71 -28.43
C VAL A 156 14.81 -15.15 -28.53
N GLU A 157 14.22 -15.15 -29.74
CA GLU A 157 12.85 -15.63 -29.93
C GLU A 157 12.69 -17.11 -29.57
N THR A 158 13.64 -17.97 -29.95
CA THR A 158 13.59 -19.40 -29.56
C THR A 158 13.80 -19.59 -28.07
N TYR A 159 14.79 -18.89 -27.51
CA TYR A 159 15.11 -18.98 -26.09
C TYR A 159 13.94 -18.52 -25.22
N LEU A 160 13.29 -17.40 -25.58
CA LEU A 160 12.13 -16.90 -24.86
C LEU A 160 10.95 -17.86 -24.93
N LYS A 161 10.71 -18.53 -26.07
CA LYS A 161 9.65 -19.53 -26.20
C LYS A 161 9.90 -20.75 -25.32
N GLU A 162 11.14 -21.22 -25.24
CA GLU A 162 11.50 -22.37 -24.41
C GLU A 162 11.39 -22.02 -22.93
N GLN A 163 11.97 -20.88 -22.52
CA GLN A 163 11.93 -20.43 -21.14
C GLN A 163 10.52 -20.05 -20.67
N SER A 164 9.69 -19.46 -21.53
CA SER A 164 8.30 -19.13 -21.17
C SER A 164 7.52 -20.39 -20.85
N LEU A 165 7.67 -21.47 -21.63
CA LEU A 165 6.97 -22.73 -21.39
C LEU A 165 7.38 -23.38 -20.07
N GLU A 166 8.62 -23.22 -19.64
CA GLU A 166 9.11 -23.75 -18.36
C GLU A 166 8.68 -22.87 -17.19
N ALA A 167 8.80 -21.55 -17.33
CA ALA A 167 8.34 -20.58 -16.35
C ALA A 167 6.83 -20.69 -16.09
N ASP A 168 6.02 -20.79 -17.15
CA ASP A 168 4.56 -20.93 -17.08
C ASP A 168 4.15 -22.11 -16.21
N LYS A 169 4.81 -23.27 -16.35
CA LYS A 169 4.52 -24.46 -15.52
C LYS A 169 4.78 -24.19 -14.05
N THR A 170 5.90 -23.53 -13.73
CA THR A 170 6.25 -23.23 -12.34
C THR A 170 5.33 -22.17 -11.73
N ASP A 171 4.93 -21.17 -12.52
CA ASP A 171 4.10 -20.07 -12.05
C ASP A 171 2.64 -20.48 -11.90
N VAL A 172 2.12 -21.33 -12.79
CA VAL A 172 0.80 -21.97 -12.61
C VAL A 172 0.74 -22.72 -11.29
N LEU A 173 1.76 -23.53 -10.97
CA LEU A 173 1.81 -24.25 -9.70
C LEU A 173 1.89 -23.32 -8.48
N LYS A 174 2.63 -22.21 -8.57
CA LYS A 174 2.67 -21.20 -7.50
C LYS A 174 1.30 -20.54 -7.32
N HIS A 175 0.65 -20.17 -8.43
CA HIS A 175 -0.66 -19.55 -8.41
C HIS A 175 -1.74 -20.50 -7.86
N GLU A 176 -1.72 -21.77 -8.24
CA GLU A 176 -2.63 -22.79 -7.68
C GLU A 176 -2.48 -22.91 -6.16
N ARG A 177 -1.24 -22.99 -5.66
CA ARG A 177 -0.97 -23.01 -4.22
C ARG A 177 -1.46 -21.73 -3.53
N GLN A 178 -1.25 -20.58 -4.15
CA GLN A 178 -1.66 -19.31 -3.58
C GLN A 178 -3.18 -19.17 -3.53
N ILE A 179 -3.87 -19.58 -4.59
CA ILE A 179 -5.34 -19.63 -4.63
C ILE A 179 -5.86 -20.55 -3.53
N PHE A 180 -5.26 -21.73 -3.36
CA PHE A 180 -5.64 -22.67 -2.30
C PHE A 180 -5.50 -22.05 -0.90
N ILE A 181 -4.37 -21.38 -0.63
CA ILE A 181 -4.15 -20.66 0.63
C ILE A 181 -5.23 -19.60 0.83
N TRP A 182 -5.46 -18.74 -0.16
CA TRP A 182 -6.47 -17.68 -0.07
C TRP A 182 -7.88 -18.21 0.12
N THR A 183 -8.23 -19.35 -0.49
CA THR A 183 -9.55 -19.96 -0.29
C THR A 183 -9.74 -20.45 1.14
N ASN A 184 -8.70 -21.03 1.74
CA ASN A 184 -8.76 -21.49 3.13
C ASN A 184 -8.83 -20.31 4.10
N GLU A 185 -7.98 -19.30 3.92
CA GLU A 185 -8.00 -18.09 4.76
C GLU A 185 -9.35 -17.37 4.66
N ARG A 186 -9.94 -17.30 3.46
CA ARG A 186 -11.28 -16.73 3.27
C ARG A 186 -12.34 -17.55 4.01
N GLN A 187 -12.27 -18.87 3.94
CA GLN A 187 -13.22 -19.74 4.62
C GLN A 187 -13.13 -19.62 6.14
N GLU A 188 -11.91 -19.54 6.68
CA GLU A 188 -11.66 -19.31 8.11
C GLU A 188 -12.26 -17.97 8.56
N GLN A 189 -12.00 -16.88 7.83
CA GLN A 189 -12.56 -15.57 8.15
C GLN A 189 -14.09 -15.55 8.09
N LEU A 190 -14.68 -16.23 7.12
CA LEU A 190 -16.13 -16.33 6.97
C LEU A 190 -16.74 -17.13 8.13
N ASN A 191 -16.13 -18.25 8.52
CA ASN A 191 -16.56 -19.04 9.67
C ASN A 191 -16.49 -18.23 10.97
N ASP A 192 -15.42 -17.46 11.16
CA ASP A 192 -15.27 -16.56 12.32
C ASP A 192 -16.36 -15.49 12.37
N GLN A 193 -16.71 -14.90 11.22
CA GLN A 193 -17.80 -13.92 11.12
C GLN A 193 -19.15 -14.55 11.47
N ILE A 194 -19.43 -15.74 10.94
CA ILE A 194 -20.66 -16.49 11.27
C ILE A 194 -20.72 -16.78 12.77
N TYR A 195 -19.61 -17.21 13.37
CA TYR A 195 -19.56 -17.53 14.79
C TYR A 195 -19.86 -16.30 15.67
N ARG A 196 -19.25 -15.14 15.35
CA ARG A 196 -19.52 -13.88 16.07
C ARG A 196 -20.98 -13.46 15.95
N PHE A 197 -21.53 -13.54 14.74
CA PHE A 197 -22.94 -13.23 14.49
C PHE A 197 -23.88 -14.11 15.32
N LEU A 198 -23.60 -15.41 15.42
CA LEU A 198 -24.40 -16.34 16.23
C LEU A 198 -24.36 -16.00 17.72
N ILE A 199 -23.19 -15.63 18.26
CA ILE A 199 -23.06 -15.18 19.65
C ILE A 199 -23.87 -13.90 19.88
N GLU A 200 -23.75 -12.92 19.00
CA GLU A 200 -24.48 -11.65 19.13
C GLU A 200 -25.99 -11.88 19.12
N LYS A 201 -26.48 -12.74 18.22
CA LYS A 201 -27.89 -13.13 18.17
C LYS A 201 -28.36 -13.81 19.45
N GLN A 202 -27.55 -14.72 20.02
CA GLN A 202 -27.87 -15.36 21.30
C GLN A 202 -27.91 -14.33 22.45
N LYS A 203 -26.97 -13.39 22.46
CA LYS A 203 -26.90 -12.31 23.45
C LYS A 203 -28.14 -11.41 23.39
N GLN A 204 -28.58 -11.04 22.18
CA GLN A 204 -29.82 -10.27 21.97
C GLN A 204 -31.03 -11.04 22.51
N ASN A 205 -31.19 -12.31 22.17
CA ASN A 205 -32.28 -13.13 22.68
C ASN A 205 -32.27 -13.24 24.23
N LEU A 206 -31.10 -13.28 24.85
CA LEU A 206 -30.99 -13.28 26.31
C LEU A 206 -31.40 -11.94 26.91
N PHE A 207 -30.97 -10.82 26.33
CA PHE A 207 -31.38 -9.49 26.78
C PHE A 207 -32.89 -9.28 26.66
N GLU A 208 -33.50 -9.69 25.56
CA GLU A 208 -34.96 -9.65 25.40
C GLU A 208 -35.68 -10.46 26.48
N ARG A 209 -35.14 -11.64 26.84
CA ARG A 209 -35.70 -12.45 27.92
C ARG A 209 -35.50 -11.84 29.30
N ILE A 210 -34.34 -11.24 29.56
CA ILE A 210 -34.05 -10.57 30.82
C ILE A 210 -34.99 -9.38 31.00
N ALA A 211 -35.15 -8.53 29.99
CA ALA A 211 -36.09 -7.41 30.02
C ALA A 211 -37.52 -7.86 30.31
N LEU A 212 -37.99 -8.94 29.66
CA LEU A 212 -39.31 -9.52 29.95
C LEU A 212 -39.45 -10.08 31.37
N LEU A 213 -38.36 -10.56 31.97
CA LEU A 213 -38.37 -11.04 33.36
C LEU A 213 -38.36 -9.85 34.32
N GLU A 214 -37.58 -8.81 34.05
CA GLU A 214 -37.56 -7.57 34.82
C GLU A 214 -38.96 -6.92 34.85
N GLU A 215 -39.62 -6.78 33.70
CA GLU A 215 -41.01 -6.26 33.64
C GLU A 215 -41.98 -7.09 34.50
N ARG A 216 -41.83 -8.42 34.51
CA ARG A 216 -42.68 -9.31 35.32
C ARG A 216 -42.35 -9.23 36.81
N ASP A 217 -41.07 -9.14 37.16
CA ASP A 217 -40.62 -9.01 38.54
C ASP A 217 -41.04 -7.65 39.12
N GLU A 218 -40.99 -6.57 38.35
CA GLU A 218 -41.55 -5.27 38.73
C GLU A 218 -43.04 -5.35 39.03
N LEU A 219 -43.83 -6.05 38.20
CA LEU A 219 -45.26 -6.25 38.43
C LEU A 219 -45.54 -7.09 39.69
N LEU A 220 -44.73 -8.12 39.96
CA LEU A 220 -44.89 -8.96 41.15
C LEU A 220 -44.47 -8.23 42.42
N ASN A 221 -43.35 -7.51 42.37
CA ASN A 221 -42.80 -6.75 43.50
C ASN A 221 -43.42 -5.34 43.62
N PHE A 222 -44.43 -5.03 42.81
CA PHE A 222 -45.10 -3.73 42.78
C PHE A 222 -45.62 -3.32 44.16
N PHE A 223 -46.26 -4.24 44.89
CA PHE A 223 -46.83 -3.96 46.22
C PHE A 223 -45.76 -3.77 47.30
N ASP A 224 -44.63 -4.46 47.19
CA ASP A 224 -43.53 -4.34 48.15
C ASP A 224 -42.75 -3.03 47.91
N ASN A 225 -42.65 -2.59 46.66
CA ASN A 225 -41.97 -1.36 46.26
C ASN A 225 -42.93 -0.17 46.07
N GLU A 226 -44.22 -0.31 46.36
CA GLU A 226 -45.25 0.73 46.14
C GLU A 226 -44.85 2.04 46.81
N SER A 227 -44.36 1.97 48.05
CA SER A 227 -43.87 3.13 48.79
C SER A 227 -42.69 3.85 48.11
N GLN A 228 -41.78 3.12 47.46
CA GLN A 228 -40.63 3.70 46.75
C GLN A 228 -41.02 4.27 45.39
N ILE A 229 -41.93 3.60 44.68
CA ILE A 229 -42.46 4.07 43.39
C ILE A 229 -43.26 5.36 43.60
N VAL A 230 -44.10 5.42 44.64
CA VAL A 230 -44.83 6.64 45.02
C VAL A 230 -43.87 7.77 45.37
N MET A 231 -42.83 7.52 46.17
CA MET A 231 -41.81 8.53 46.50
C MET A 231 -41.06 9.04 45.26
N ALA A 232 -40.63 8.16 44.35
CA ALA A 232 -39.96 8.54 43.10
C ALA A 232 -40.89 9.28 42.13
N SER A 233 -42.20 9.03 42.19
CA SER A 233 -43.20 9.76 41.39
C SER A 233 -43.47 11.16 41.96
N VAL A 234 -43.46 11.31 43.29
CA VAL A 234 -43.58 12.61 43.98
C VAL A 234 -42.32 13.47 43.78
N GLU A 235 -41.14 12.87 43.71
CA GLU A 235 -39.91 13.59 43.31
C GLU A 235 -39.93 14.03 41.84
N LYS A 236 -40.73 13.37 41.00
CA LYS A 236 -41.03 13.76 39.62
C LYS A 236 -42.26 14.66 39.50
N ASP A 237 -42.85 15.13 40.61
CA ASP A 237 -43.88 16.17 40.56
C ASP A 237 -43.27 17.46 40.02
N PHE A 238 -43.46 17.64 38.72
CA PHE A 238 -43.69 18.88 37.98
C PHE A 238 -43.25 20.15 38.72
N GLU A 239 -42.09 20.70 38.33
CA GLU A 239 -41.87 22.14 38.48
C GLU A 239 -43.15 22.84 38.02
N ASN A 240 -43.73 23.68 38.88
CA ASN A 240 -45.00 24.37 38.67
C ASN A 240 -45.09 25.01 37.27
N GLU A 241 -45.49 24.26 36.25
CA GLU A 241 -45.85 24.83 34.97
C GLU A 241 -47.13 25.61 35.21
N GLN A 242 -47.00 26.93 35.18
CA GLN A 242 -48.14 27.83 35.22
C GLN A 242 -49.07 27.46 34.05
N PHE A 243 -50.18 26.77 34.35
CA PHE A 243 -51.21 26.35 33.40
C PHE A 243 -51.92 27.52 32.68
N GLU A 244 -51.45 28.76 32.85
CA GLU A 244 -52.04 29.95 32.23
C GLU A 244 -51.62 30.17 30.76
N ASN A 245 -50.64 29.41 30.22
CA ASN A 245 -50.14 29.61 28.86
C ASN A 245 -50.31 28.43 27.89
N ILE A 246 -51.04 27.38 28.26
CA ILE A 246 -51.40 26.33 27.28
C ILE A 246 -52.63 26.80 26.50
N LYS A 247 -52.41 27.59 25.45
CA LYS A 247 -53.45 27.78 24.43
C LYS A 247 -53.67 26.44 23.74
N ALA A 248 -54.89 25.91 23.83
CA ALA A 248 -55.30 24.78 23.00
C ALA A 248 -54.93 25.09 21.53
N PRO A 249 -54.15 24.23 20.86
CA PRO A 249 -53.83 24.42 19.45
C PRO A 249 -55.14 24.55 18.68
N LYS A 250 -55.26 25.60 17.85
CA LYS A 250 -56.43 25.72 16.99
C LYS A 250 -56.49 24.48 16.11
N GLU A 251 -57.66 23.87 15.98
CA GLU A 251 -57.89 22.60 15.27
C GLU A 251 -57.14 22.50 13.93
N HIS A 252 -56.92 23.63 13.25
CA HIS A 252 -56.19 23.75 12.00
C HIS A 252 -54.72 23.26 12.02
N GLU A 253 -53.98 23.37 13.13
CA GLU A 253 -52.57 22.91 13.22
C GLU A 253 -52.48 21.38 13.36
N TYR A 254 -53.49 20.76 13.94
CA TYR A 254 -53.59 19.30 14.05
C TYR A 254 -53.83 18.63 12.69
N PHE A 255 -54.56 19.31 11.80
CA PHE A 255 -54.82 18.80 10.45
C PHE A 255 -53.65 19.00 9.47
N GLU A 256 -52.81 20.03 9.64
CA GLU A 256 -51.62 20.22 8.79
C GLU A 256 -50.49 19.24 9.12
N SER A 257 -50.26 18.97 10.41
CA SER A 257 -49.28 17.95 10.84
C SER A 257 -49.67 16.53 10.40
N ALA A 258 -50.96 16.20 10.44
CA ALA A 258 -51.47 14.93 9.91
C ALA A 258 -51.34 14.81 8.38
N ARG A 259 -51.38 15.93 7.65
CA ARG A 259 -51.22 15.96 6.18
C ARG A 259 -49.80 15.64 5.72
N LEU A 260 -48.78 15.99 6.51
CA LEU A 260 -47.38 15.64 6.23
C LEU A 260 -47.06 14.15 6.45
N HIS A 261 -47.91 13.43 7.19
CA HIS A 261 -47.69 12.01 7.51
C HIS A 261 -48.37 11.02 6.54
N TYR A 262 -49.24 11.48 5.64
CA TYR A 262 -49.88 10.62 4.63
C TYR A 262 -49.48 11.00 3.20
N HIS A 263 -48.24 10.65 2.82
CA HIS A 263 -47.88 10.41 1.43
C HIS A 263 -47.48 8.93 1.27
N TRP A 264 -48.46 8.10 0.94
CA TRP A 264 -48.20 6.84 0.25
C TRP A 264 -48.02 7.18 -1.23
N ASP A 265 -46.85 6.92 -1.81
CA ASP A 265 -46.73 5.90 -2.86
C ASP A 265 -45.29 5.68 -3.39
N LYS A 266 -45.08 4.46 -3.89
CA LYS A 266 -44.18 4.03 -4.99
C LYS A 266 -42.69 3.72 -4.73
N HIS A 267 -42.49 2.43 -4.47
CA HIS A 267 -41.42 1.55 -4.98
C HIS A 267 -39.97 1.74 -4.52
N GLU A 268 -39.62 1.22 -3.34
CA GLU A 268 -38.33 0.55 -3.10
C GLU A 268 -38.50 -0.53 -2.01
N PRO A 269 -37.87 -1.72 -2.11
CA PRO A 269 -37.79 -2.66 -1.01
C PRO A 269 -36.80 -2.12 0.04
N LYS A 270 -37.32 -1.48 1.09
CA LYS A 270 -36.51 -0.96 2.20
C LYS A 270 -35.84 -2.12 2.96
N ARG A 271 -34.51 -2.03 3.08
CA ARG A 271 -33.71 -2.79 4.07
C ARG A 271 -34.33 -2.62 5.46
N SER A 272 -34.40 -3.69 6.23
CA SER A 272 -34.89 -3.67 7.61
C SER A 272 -34.11 -2.66 8.46
N LEU A 273 -34.71 -1.50 8.71
CA LEU A 273 -34.26 -0.56 9.73
C LEU A 273 -34.75 -1.08 11.08
N HIS A 274 -33.83 -1.53 11.92
CA HIS A 274 -34.12 -1.82 13.33
C HIS A 274 -34.72 -0.57 14.02
N PRO A 275 -35.69 -0.71 14.94
CA PRO A 275 -36.41 0.44 15.52
C PRO A 275 -35.58 1.29 16.50
N ASN A 276 -34.39 0.84 16.94
CA ASN A 276 -33.67 1.46 18.04
C ASN A 276 -32.38 2.16 17.60
N LYS A 277 -32.47 3.09 16.63
CA LYS A 277 -31.29 3.89 16.24
C LYS A 277 -31.05 5.10 17.16
N LYS A 278 -32.08 5.66 17.79
CA LYS A 278 -31.94 6.81 18.70
C LYS A 278 -31.36 6.47 20.08
N VAL A 279 -31.65 5.28 20.60
CA VAL A 279 -31.13 4.85 21.92
C VAL A 279 -29.60 4.62 21.89
N ARG A 280 -29.04 4.27 20.72
CA ARG A 280 -27.60 3.99 20.61
C ARG A 280 -26.72 5.25 20.59
N ASP A 281 -27.26 6.37 20.14
CA ASP A 281 -26.49 7.62 20.04
C ASP A 281 -26.50 8.39 21.38
N GLU A 282 -27.52 8.19 22.23
CA GLU A 282 -27.60 8.79 23.57
C GLU A 282 -26.78 8.00 24.62
N GLU A 283 -26.73 6.66 24.54
CA GLU A 283 -25.89 5.81 25.42
C GLU A 283 -24.37 5.92 25.16
N MET A 284 -23.94 6.59 24.07
CA MET A 284 -22.52 6.85 23.79
C MET A 284 -22.01 8.19 24.35
N SER A 285 -22.85 8.98 25.02
CA SER A 285 -22.44 10.29 25.57
C SER A 285 -21.97 10.25 27.03
N ASP A 286 -22.10 9.12 27.73
CA ASP A 286 -21.67 9.00 29.12
C ASP A 286 -20.23 8.45 29.27
N ASN A 287 -19.35 9.39 29.61
CA ASN A 287 -18.04 9.23 30.24
C ASN A 287 -17.74 7.83 30.82
N ARG A 288 -17.05 7.00 30.04
CA ARG A 288 -16.15 5.98 30.58
C ARG A 288 -14.84 6.04 29.83
N ASN A 289 -13.75 6.11 30.60
CA ASN A 289 -12.37 5.92 30.16
C ASN A 289 -12.24 4.67 29.28
N TRP A 290 -12.27 4.83 27.97
CA TRP A 290 -11.68 3.87 27.05
C TRP A 290 -10.23 4.31 26.80
N PRO A 291 -9.23 3.44 26.97
CA PRO A 291 -7.89 3.78 26.55
C PRO A 291 -7.91 4.00 25.03
N SER A 292 -7.40 5.15 24.59
CA SER A 292 -7.15 5.46 23.19
C SER A 292 -6.40 4.31 22.54
N TYR A 293 -7.09 3.54 21.70
CA TYR A 293 -6.43 2.61 20.79
C TYR A 293 -5.87 3.43 19.64
N PRO A 294 -4.54 3.47 19.43
CA PRO A 294 -4.00 4.09 18.23
C PRO A 294 -4.41 3.23 17.03
N TYR A 295 -5.31 3.77 16.21
CA TYR A 295 -5.47 3.32 14.83
C TYR A 295 -4.16 3.65 14.11
N TYR A 296 -3.22 2.71 14.12
CA TYR A 296 -2.12 2.72 13.16
C TYR A 296 -2.73 2.40 11.79
N ALA A 297 -3.02 3.46 11.03
CA ALA A 297 -3.13 3.39 9.59
C ALA A 297 -1.73 3.05 9.04
N GLU A 298 -1.36 1.77 9.10
CA GLU A 298 -0.17 1.28 8.41
C GLU A 298 -0.45 1.27 6.92
N ASN A 299 0.23 2.17 6.22
CA ASN A 299 0.36 2.24 4.78
C ASN A 299 0.56 0.85 4.17
N TRP A 300 -0.43 0.36 3.43
CA TRP A 300 -0.28 -0.82 2.59
C TRP A 300 0.55 -0.48 1.35
N LYS A 301 1.87 -0.55 1.49
CA LYS A 301 2.78 -0.92 0.40
C LYS A 301 3.38 -2.27 0.75
N TYR A 302 2.77 -3.34 0.24
CA TYR A 302 3.41 -4.65 0.26
C TYR A 302 4.17 -4.83 -1.05
N ASP A 303 5.49 -4.95 -0.97
CA ASP A 303 6.27 -5.68 -1.96
C ASP A 303 5.96 -7.18 -1.81
N LEU A 304 5.84 -7.86 -2.96
CA LEU A 304 5.37 -9.25 -3.11
C LEU A 304 6.26 -10.32 -2.45
N THR A 305 7.37 -9.95 -1.82
CA THR A 305 8.34 -10.88 -1.22
C THR A 305 8.15 -11.09 0.29
N ASP A 306 7.39 -10.22 0.97
CA ASP A 306 7.34 -10.19 2.44
C ASP A 306 6.00 -10.73 2.99
N TYR A 307 5.51 -11.83 2.42
CA TYR A 307 4.31 -12.49 2.92
C TYR A 307 4.62 -13.22 4.25
N VAL A 308 4.07 -12.69 5.35
CA VAL A 308 4.11 -13.33 6.68
C VAL A 308 2.77 -14.04 6.93
N PRO A 309 2.76 -15.38 7.10
CA PRO A 309 1.53 -16.16 7.31
C PRO A 309 0.71 -15.67 8.51
N LEU A 310 -0.63 -15.79 8.44
CA LEU A 310 -1.54 -15.35 9.52
C LEU A 310 -1.20 -15.96 10.88
N ALA A 311 -0.82 -17.24 10.92
CA ALA A 311 -0.38 -17.92 12.15
C ALA A 311 0.81 -17.23 12.83
N GLU A 312 1.70 -16.61 12.06
CA GLU A 312 2.85 -15.85 12.55
C GLU A 312 2.45 -14.44 13.00
N LYS A 313 1.48 -13.80 12.33
CA LYS A 313 0.84 -12.55 12.80
C LYS A 313 0.14 -12.74 14.16
N HIS A 314 -0.55 -13.87 14.35
CA HIS A 314 -1.17 -14.21 15.65
C HIS A 314 -0.13 -14.47 16.75
N LYS A 315 0.99 -15.13 16.44
CA LYS A 315 2.12 -15.28 17.40
C LYS A 315 2.76 -13.94 17.77
N ARG A 316 2.90 -13.00 16.83
CA ARG A 316 3.41 -11.64 17.09
C ARG A 316 2.47 -10.84 17.99
N ARG A 317 1.15 -10.98 17.79
CA ARG A 317 0.12 -10.37 18.66
C ARG A 317 0.16 -10.90 20.11
N HIS A 318 0.45 -12.19 20.31
CA HIS A 318 0.54 -12.76 21.66
C HIS A 318 1.85 -12.46 22.40
N LYS A 319 2.94 -12.10 21.70
CA LYS A 319 4.24 -11.74 22.32
C LYS A 319 4.35 -10.26 22.69
N ALA A 320 3.48 -9.39 22.18
CA ALA A 320 3.45 -7.97 22.54
C ALA A 320 2.62 -7.76 23.81
N LEU A 321 3.16 -8.15 24.97
CA LEU A 321 2.76 -7.52 26.22
C LEU A 321 3.31 -6.08 26.21
N PRO A 322 2.53 -5.06 26.59
CA PRO A 322 3.07 -3.72 26.74
C PRO A 322 4.22 -3.75 27.75
N PRO A 323 5.34 -3.06 27.50
CA PRO A 323 6.42 -3.00 28.48
C PRO A 323 5.86 -2.44 29.78
N THR A 324 5.99 -3.19 30.87
CA THR A 324 5.69 -2.74 32.23
C THR A 324 6.77 -1.75 32.65
N GLY A 325 6.69 -0.52 32.15
CA GLY A 325 7.64 0.54 32.45
C GLY A 325 7.16 1.87 31.88
N LYS A 326 7.16 2.92 32.72
CA LYS A 326 6.82 4.28 32.30
C LYS A 326 7.67 4.68 31.08
N PRO A 327 7.09 5.34 30.06
CA PRO A 327 7.85 5.77 28.89
C PRO A 327 8.94 6.77 29.30
N PRO A 328 10.15 6.69 28.73
CA PRO A 328 11.21 7.64 29.02
C PRO A 328 10.84 9.02 28.44
N TYR A 329 10.99 10.05 29.27
CA TYR A 329 10.91 11.44 28.85
C TYR A 329 11.91 11.71 27.72
N TYR A 330 11.43 12.06 26.52
CA TYR A 330 12.28 12.65 25.50
C TYR A 330 12.59 14.09 25.89
N LYS A 331 13.86 14.37 26.20
CA LYS A 331 14.40 15.74 26.24
C LYS A 331 14.45 16.27 24.81
N GLN A 332 13.65 17.30 24.53
CA GLN A 332 13.87 18.19 23.40
C GLN A 332 15.20 18.92 23.61
N TYR A 333 16.12 18.80 22.66
CA TYR A 333 17.21 19.75 22.50
C TYR A 333 16.88 20.64 21.30
N PHE A 334 16.69 21.91 21.59
CA PHE A 334 16.91 23.00 20.63
C PHE A 334 18.42 23.11 20.42
N PHE A 335 18.87 23.00 19.17
CA PHE A 335 19.71 23.98 18.45
C PHE A 335 19.85 23.55 16.99
#